data_AF-A0A7W1Z703-F1
#
_entry.id   AF-A0A7W1Z703-F1
#
_cell.length_a   1.000
_cell.length_b   1.000
_cell.length_c   1.000
_cell.angle_alpha   90.00
_cell.angle_beta   90.00
_cell.angle_gamma   90.00
#
_symmetry.space_group_name_H-M   'P 1'
#
loop_
_entity.id
_entity.type
_entity.pdbx_description
1 polymer ?
#
loop_
_entity_poly.entity_id
_entity_poly.type
_entity_poly.pdbx_seq_one_letter_code
_entity_poly.pdbx_strand_id
1 'polypeptide(L)'
;EYTEHVMHKAVRKEESNANPPILNVCRVHDKLLVIDYYSQRKMACLAVGIIKGIAAYYQESDQLKIICNTDPTDERVQIRLEFE
;
A
#
# COMPACT_ATOMS: atom_id res chain seq x y z
N GLU A 1 -0.10 13.89 -3.69
CA GLU A 1 0.49 13.46 -2.40
C GLU A 1 -0.35 13.91 -1.19
N TYR A 2 -1.62 13.46 -1.07
CA TYR A 2 -2.44 13.71 0.14
C TYR A 2 -3.37 12.54 0.50
N THR A 3 -3.27 11.41 -0.20
CA THR A 3 -4.28 10.35 -0.18
C THR A 3 -4.33 9.58 1.15
N GLU A 4 -3.18 9.26 1.77
CA GLU A 4 -3.16 8.53 3.05
C GLU A 4 -3.77 9.35 4.18
N HIS A 5 -3.40 10.63 4.26
CA HIS A 5 -3.85 11.54 5.31
C HIS A 5 -5.36 11.85 5.24
N VAL A 6 -6.00 11.64 4.09
CA VAL A 6 -7.45 11.82 3.92
C VAL A 6 -8.20 10.50 4.12
N MET A 7 -7.75 9.40 3.49
CA MET A 7 -8.47 8.12 3.52
C MET A 7 -8.41 7.43 4.90
N HIS A 8 -7.23 7.34 5.53
CA HIS A 8 -7.15 6.71 6.85
C HIS A 8 -7.65 7.61 7.97
N LYS A 9 -7.64 8.92 7.77
CA LYS A 9 -8.25 9.86 8.71
C LYS A 9 -9.78 9.70 8.74
N ALA A 10 -10.42 9.43 7.60
CA ALA A 10 -11.86 9.14 7.56
C ALA A 10 -12.21 7.90 8.38
N VAL A 11 -11.47 6.79 8.21
CA VAL A 11 -11.69 5.54 8.99
C VAL A 11 -11.46 5.76 10.49
N ARG A 12 -10.39 6.46 10.87
CA ARG A 12 -10.12 6.80 12.29
C ARG A 12 -11.17 7.73 12.90
N LYS A 13 -11.90 8.49 12.06
CA LYS A 13 -12.92 9.45 12.49
C LYS A 13 -14.28 8.78 12.70
N GLU A 14 -14.57 7.70 11.98
CA GLU A 14 -15.80 6.91 12.12
C GLU A 14 -15.71 5.88 13.26
N GLU A 15 -14.53 5.29 13.48
CA GLU A 15 -14.31 4.29 14.54
C GLU A 15 -13.02 4.60 15.31
N SER A 16 -13.14 5.17 16.50
CA SER A 16 -11.99 5.61 17.31
C SER A 16 -11.09 4.47 17.77
N ASN A 17 -11.60 3.24 17.79
CA ASN A 17 -10.84 2.02 18.11
C ASN A 17 -10.16 1.36 16.90
N ALA A 18 -10.36 1.88 15.69
CA ALA A 18 -9.71 1.33 14.51
C ALA A 18 -8.19 1.58 14.56
N ASN A 19 -7.40 0.51 14.42
CA ASN A 19 -5.94 0.57 14.32
C ASN A 19 -5.48 0.21 12.88
N PRO A 20 -5.74 1.08 11.88
CA PRO A 20 -5.37 0.81 10.50
C PRO A 20 -3.85 0.84 10.30
N PRO A 21 -3.32 0.14 9.28
CA PRO A 21 -1.91 0.25 8.94
C PRO A 21 -1.56 1.71 8.58
N ILE A 22 -0.31 2.10 8.81
CA ILE A 22 0.25 3.31 8.24
C ILE A 22 0.77 2.95 6.84
N LEU A 23 0.41 3.75 5.83
CA LEU A 23 0.82 3.55 4.43
C LEU A 23 1.49 4.81 3.90
N ASN A 24 2.79 4.95 4.07
CA ASN A 24 3.48 6.10 3.48
C ASN A 24 3.76 5.83 2.01
N VAL A 25 3.15 6.62 1.12
CA VAL A 25 3.28 6.45 -0.32
C VAL A 25 4.18 7.55 -0.88
N CYS A 26 5.26 7.16 -1.56
CA CYS A 26 6.19 8.04 -2.25
C CYS A 26 6.21 7.70 -3.74
N ARG A 27 5.91 8.67 -4.61
CA ARG A 27 6.16 8.54 -6.04
C ARG A 27 7.60 8.96 -6.30
N VAL A 28 8.45 8.01 -6.67
CA VAL A 28 9.87 8.30 -6.95
C VAL A 28 10.03 8.92 -8.34
N HIS A 29 9.32 8.36 -9.34
CA HIS A 29 9.17 8.90 -10.69
C HIS A 29 7.93 8.27 -11.35
N ASP A 30 7.68 8.56 -12.62
CA ASP A 30 6.44 8.14 -13.31
C ASP A 30 6.22 6.63 -13.40
N LYS A 31 7.30 5.85 -13.27
CA LYS A 31 7.30 4.39 -13.38
C LYS A 31 7.60 3.68 -12.07
N LEU A 32 7.75 4.41 -10.97
CA LEU A 32 8.08 3.83 -9.67
C LEU A 32 7.33 4.52 -8.54
N LEU A 33 6.53 3.73 -7.84
CA LEU A 33 5.89 4.10 -6.59
C LEU A 33 6.36 3.16 -5.49
N VAL A 34 6.65 3.73 -4.32
CA VAL A 34 7.10 3.01 -3.14
C VAL A 34 6.08 3.24 -2.03
N ILE A 35 5.66 2.14 -1.39
CA ILE A 35 4.77 2.16 -0.24
C ILE A 35 5.52 1.58 0.95
N ASP A 36 5.77 2.40 1.97
CA ASP A 36 6.22 1.91 3.26
C ASP A 36 4.99 1.57 4.11
N TYR A 37 4.73 0.28 4.23
CA TYR A 37 3.70 -0.31 5.09
C TYR A 37 4.22 -0.45 6.52
N TYR A 38 3.43 -0.03 7.50
CA TYR A 38 3.67 -0.34 8.90
C TYR A 38 2.41 -0.78 9.64
N SER A 39 2.47 -1.95 10.28
CA SER A 39 1.42 -2.46 11.16
C SER A 39 1.92 -3.61 12.02
N GLN A 40 1.62 -3.58 13.32
CA GLN A 40 1.85 -4.70 14.24
C GLN A 40 1.10 -5.98 13.84
N ARG A 41 0.07 -5.87 12.98
CA ARG A 41 -0.71 -7.02 12.50
C ARG A 41 0.03 -7.84 11.43
N LYS A 42 1.13 -7.34 10.85
CA LYS A 42 1.96 -8.09 9.89
C LYS A 42 1.19 -8.59 8.66
N MET A 43 0.27 -7.77 8.15
CA MET A 43 -0.64 -8.13 7.06
C MET A 43 -0.26 -7.45 5.73
N ALA A 44 1.02 -7.31 5.40
CA ALA A 44 1.42 -6.63 4.16
C ALA A 44 0.92 -7.39 2.90
N CYS A 45 0.78 -8.72 2.99
CA CYS A 45 0.12 -9.52 1.95
C CYS A 45 -1.29 -9.04 1.60
N LEU A 46 -2.06 -8.56 2.58
CA LEU A 46 -3.40 -8.00 2.33
C LEU A 46 -3.29 -6.69 1.53
N ALA A 47 -2.34 -5.82 1.86
CA ALA A 47 -2.09 -4.60 1.10
C ALA A 47 -1.68 -4.92 -0.35
N VAL A 48 -0.80 -5.90 -0.55
CA VAL A 48 -0.43 -6.41 -1.88
C VAL A 48 -1.65 -6.93 -2.64
N GLY A 49 -2.54 -7.68 -1.98
CA GLY A 49 -3.78 -8.17 -2.59
C GLY A 49 -4.71 -7.04 -3.04
N ILE A 50 -4.87 -5.99 -2.22
CA ILE A 50 -5.65 -4.80 -2.56
C ILE A 50 -5.06 -4.09 -3.78
N ILE A 51 -3.73 -3.90 -3.80
CA ILE A 51 -3.03 -3.29 -4.95
C ILE A 51 -3.32 -4.07 -6.24
N LYS A 52 -3.19 -5.40 -6.20
CA LYS A 52 -3.49 -6.26 -7.36
C LYS A 52 -4.95 -6.13 -7.80
N GLY A 53 -5.89 -6.09 -6.86
CA GLY A 53 -7.31 -5.91 -7.15
C GLY A 53 -7.61 -4.58 -7.83
N ILE A 54 -6.97 -3.50 -7.38
CA ILE A 54 -7.09 -2.16 -8.00
C ILE A 54 -6.51 -2.18 -9.42
N ALA A 55 -5.31 -2.74 -9.62
CA ALA A 55 -4.70 -2.85 -10.95
C ALA A 55 -5.59 -3.65 -11.92
N ALA A 56 -6.20 -4.74 -11.45
CA ALA A 56 -7.14 -5.53 -12.23
C ALA A 56 -8.40 -4.74 -12.62
N TYR A 57 -8.96 -3.97 -11.69
CA TYR A 57 -10.13 -3.12 -11.96
C TYR A 57 -9.87 -2.09 -13.06
N TYR A 58 -8.67 -1.49 -13.07
CA TYR A 58 -8.25 -0.52 -14.09
C TYR A 58 -7.60 -1.13 -15.34
N GLN A 59 -7.54 -2.46 -15.46
CA GLN A 59 -6.90 -3.17 -16.58
C GLN A 59 -5.39 -2.88 -16.71
N GLU A 60 -4.73 -2.61 -15.59
CA GLU A 60 -3.29 -2.29 -15.49
C GLU A 60 -2.45 -3.47 -14.94
N SER A 61 -3.06 -4.63 -14.68
CA SER A 61 -2.38 -5.79 -14.08
C SER A 61 -1.11 -6.20 -14.83
N ASP A 62 -1.14 -6.16 -16.16
CA ASP A 62 -0.01 -6.58 -17.00
C ASP A 62 1.07 -5.50 -17.12
N GLN A 63 0.77 -4.27 -16.72
CA GLN A 63 1.67 -3.12 -16.74
C GLN A 63 2.33 -2.87 -15.37
N LEU A 64 2.00 -3.69 -14.36
CA LEU A 64 2.37 -3.46 -12.97
C LEU A 64 3.13 -4.64 -12.38
N LYS A 65 4.38 -4.40 -11.98
CA LYS A 65 5.19 -5.33 -11.19
C LYS A 65 5.24 -4.90 -9.73
N ILE A 66 4.89 -5.83 -8.84
CA ILE A 66 4.88 -5.61 -7.38
C ILE A 66 6.02 -6.40 -6.74
N ILE A 67 6.87 -5.73 -5.96
CA ILE A 67 8.03 -6.32 -5.29
C ILE A 67 7.98 -5.96 -3.80
N CYS A 68 8.10 -6.95 -2.92
CA CYS A 68 8.34 -6.70 -1.49
C CYS A 68 9.85 -6.77 -1.24
N ASN A 69 10.45 -5.67 -0.79
CA ASN A 69 11.89 -5.60 -0.51
C ASN A 69 12.28 -6.20 0.85
N THR A 70 11.30 -6.43 1.72
CA THR A 70 11.45 -7.09 3.02
C THR A 70 10.42 -8.21 3.14
N ASP A 71 10.53 -9.02 4.20
CA ASP A 71 9.59 -10.12 4.42
C ASP A 71 8.15 -9.56 4.58
N PRO A 72 7.17 -10.02 3.79
CA PRO A 72 5.81 -9.52 3.87
C PRO A 72 5.09 -9.86 5.20
N THR A 73 5.72 -10.66 6.07
CA THR A 73 5.29 -10.95 7.44
C THR A 73 5.95 -10.06 8.50
N ASP A 74 6.78 -9.10 8.09
CA ASP A 74 7.33 -8.08 9.01
C ASP A 74 6.27 -7.02 9.36
N GLU A 75 6.49 -6.34 10.48
CA GLU A 75 5.66 -5.19 10.85
C GLU A 75 5.89 -4.01 9.90
N ARG A 76 7.08 -3.90 9.32
CA ARG A 76 7.48 -2.88 8.35
C ARG A 76 7.82 -3.54 7.02
N VAL A 77 7.09 -3.17 5.97
CA VAL A 77 7.29 -3.74 4.65
C VAL A 77 7.39 -2.64 3.61
N GLN A 78 8.47 -2.65 2.83
CA GLN A 78 8.57 -1.77 1.68
C GLN A 78 8.07 -2.50 0.43
N ILE A 79 6.99 -1.97 -0.14
CA ILE A 79 6.34 -2.49 -1.35
C ILE A 79 6.68 -1.55 -2.50
N ARG A 80 7.37 -2.05 -3.52
CA ARG A 80 7.65 -1.33 -4.76
C ARG A 80 6.65 -1.72 -5.83
N LEU A 81 6.15 -0.70 -6.53
CA LEU A 81 5.27 -0.80 -7.68
C LEU A 81 6.01 -0.20 -8.87
N GLU A 82 6.40 -1.06 -9.81
CA GLU A 82 7.10 -0.69 -11.04
C GLU A 82 6.11 -0.78 -12.20
N PHE A 83 5.94 0.33 -12.92
CA PHE A 83 5.06 0.40 -14.09
C PHE A 83 5.88 0.32 -15.39
N GLU A 84 5.35 -0.36 -16.40
CA GLU A 84 6.00 -0.50 -17.71
C GLU A 84 6.03 0.79 -18.55
#